data_AF-A0A7X8VBZ0-F1
#
_entry.id   AF-A0A7X8VBZ0-F1
#
_cell.length_a   1.000
_cell.length_b   1.000
_cell.length_c   1.000
_cell.angle_alpha   90.00
_cell.angle_beta   90.00
_cell.angle_gamma   90.00
#
_symmetry.space_group_name_H-M   'P 1'
#
loop_
_entity.id
_entity.type
_entity.pdbx_description
1 polymer ?
#
loop_
_entity_poly.entity_id
_entity_poly.type
_entity_poly.pdbx_seq_one_letter_code
_entity_poly.pdbx_strand_id
1 'polypeptide(L)'
;KETLDKIRQLSNYNAKSDIKLLSLVLVGQTELMTTVRTMQQLYSRIKVKQYLERLKKYEILDYIEFKIRAVGYVGGDNPFRDHIEEIYEATKGMQRLINNVCEAAIDCAADENTTIITKEIMAKGIEEILRKEEWYITEG
;
A
#
# COMPACT_ATOMS: atom_id res chain seq x y z
N LYS A 1 3.67 18.43 18.67
CA LYS A 1 4.81 18.43 19.63
C LYS A 1 4.43 17.72 20.93
N GLU A 2 3.35 18.13 21.60
CA GLU A 2 2.89 17.57 22.89
C GLU A 2 2.64 16.04 22.91
N THR A 3 2.07 15.48 21.84
CA THR A 3 1.76 14.03 21.75
C THR A 3 3.00 13.14 21.73
N LEU A 4 4.10 13.61 21.12
CA LEU A 4 5.35 12.84 21.03
C LEU A 4 6.16 12.91 22.33
N ASP A 5 6.06 14.01 23.09
CA ASP A 5 6.63 14.10 24.43
C ASP A 5 5.93 13.18 25.43
N LYS A 6 4.62 12.96 25.28
CA LYS A 6 3.86 11.95 26.05
C LYS A 6 4.33 10.53 25.72
N ILE A 7 4.64 10.23 24.45
CA ILE A 7 5.22 8.94 24.04
C ILE A 7 6.63 8.75 24.63
N ARG A 8 7.45 9.81 24.72
CA ARG A 8 8.75 9.78 25.40
C ARG A 8 8.62 9.45 26.89
N GLN A 9 7.62 10.02 27.57
CA GLN A 9 7.35 9.75 28.99
C GLN A 9 6.84 8.32 29.21
N LEU A 10 5.96 7.81 28.32
CA LEU A 10 5.43 6.43 28.39
C LEU A 10 6.51 5.37 28.08
N SER A 11 7.42 5.64 27.13
CA SER A 11 8.55 4.74 26.83
C SER A 11 9.61 4.70 27.95
N ASN A 12 9.60 5.67 28.86
CA ASN A 12 10.46 5.73 30.04
C ASN A 12 9.76 5.24 31.32
N TYR A 13 8.51 4.79 31.25
CA TYR A 13 7.80 4.26 32.41
C TYR A 13 8.26 2.83 32.73
N ASN A 14 9.39 2.73 33.43
CA ASN A 14 9.86 1.51 34.08
C ASN A 14 9.66 1.65 35.59
N ALA A 15 8.42 1.63 36.06
CA ALA A 15 8.13 1.57 37.48
C ALA A 15 7.81 0.12 37.88
N LYS A 16 8.81 -0.55 38.48
CA LYS A 16 8.66 -1.74 39.35
C LYS A 16 8.21 -3.07 38.75
N SER A 17 8.59 -3.41 37.53
CA SER A 17 8.48 -4.80 37.04
C SER A 17 9.44 -5.02 35.88
N ASP A 18 10.15 -6.15 35.88
CA ASP A 18 11.15 -6.61 34.89
C ASP A 18 10.60 -6.84 33.46
N ILE A 19 9.54 -6.13 33.06
CA ILE A 19 8.83 -6.33 31.81
C ILE A 19 9.02 -5.09 30.93
N LYS A 20 9.77 -5.25 29.83
CA LYS A 20 9.88 -4.25 28.75
C LYS A 20 8.50 -4.06 28.10
N LEU A 21 7.72 -3.07 28.56
CA LEU A 21 6.30 -2.91 28.21
C LEU A 21 6.00 -1.77 27.22
N LEU A 22 6.85 -1.53 26.21
CA LEU A 22 6.41 -0.67 25.11
C LEU A 22 7.05 -1.05 23.77
N SER A 23 6.27 -1.75 22.92
CA SER A 23 6.53 -1.88 21.48
C SER A 23 5.71 -0.82 20.76
N LEU A 24 6.38 0.15 20.15
CA LEU A 24 5.75 1.25 19.41
C LEU A 24 5.95 1.06 17.91
N VAL A 25 4.86 1.05 17.15
CA VAL A 25 4.89 1.10 15.67
C VAL A 25 4.56 2.53 15.25
N LEU A 26 5.49 3.18 14.57
CA LEU A 26 5.32 4.53 14.05
C LEU A 26 5.03 4.43 12.54
N VAL A 27 3.84 4.89 12.13
CA VAL A 27 3.42 4.95 10.73
C VAL A 27 3.05 6.39 10.40
N GLY A 28 3.50 6.89 9.26
CA GLY A 28 3.21 8.24 8.80
C GLY A 28 3.97 8.58 7.52
N GLN A 29 3.84 9.83 7.11
CA GLN A 29 4.54 10.38 5.95
C GLN A 29 6.04 10.58 6.25
N THR A 30 6.83 10.92 5.22
CA THR A 30 8.29 11.06 5.33
C THR A 30 8.71 12.14 6.34
N GLU A 31 7.88 13.15 6.57
CA GLU A 31 8.03 14.22 7.56
C GLU A 31 8.05 13.68 9.00
N LEU A 32 7.38 12.56 9.27
CA LEU A 32 7.43 11.90 10.57
C LEU A 32 8.85 11.41 10.87
N MET A 33 9.54 10.83 9.88
CA MET A 33 10.92 10.38 10.02
C MET A 33 11.85 11.58 10.29
N THR A 34 11.66 12.70 9.59
CA THR A 34 12.41 13.93 9.83
C THR A 34 12.20 14.44 11.26
N THR A 35 10.96 14.44 11.74
CA THR A 35 10.62 14.85 13.11
C THR A 35 11.27 13.93 14.14
N VAL A 36 11.17 12.62 13.96
CA VAL A 36 11.75 11.63 14.88
C VAL A 36 13.28 11.72 14.93
N ARG A 37 13.95 12.02 13.80
CA ARG A 37 15.41 12.25 13.75
C ARG A 37 15.87 13.41 14.64
N THR A 38 15.04 14.43 14.85
CA THR A 38 15.36 15.53 15.80
C THR A 38 15.37 15.05 17.26
N MET A 39 14.71 13.93 17.56
CA MET A 39 14.60 13.35 18.90
C MET A 39 15.54 12.16 19.06
N GLN A 40 16.84 12.43 19.27
CA GLN A 40 17.91 11.43 19.33
C GLN A 40 17.62 10.24 20.26
N GLN A 41 16.95 10.47 21.41
CA GLN A 41 16.57 9.42 22.37
C GLN A 41 15.52 8.45 21.84
N LEU A 42 14.58 8.93 21.03
CA LEU A 42 13.55 8.10 20.40
C LEU A 42 14.14 7.42 19.16
N TYR A 43 14.91 8.17 18.38
CA TYR A 43 15.54 7.68 17.16
C TYR A 43 16.49 6.50 17.40
N SER A 44 17.26 6.51 18.50
CA SER A 44 18.17 5.42 18.88
C SER A 44 17.46 4.13 19.29
N ARG A 45 16.16 4.20 19.62
CA ARG A 45 15.34 3.03 20.00
C ARG A 45 14.62 2.38 18.82
N ILE A 46 14.67 2.99 17.63
CA ILE A 46 14.03 2.44 16.42
C ILE A 46 14.93 1.36 15.82
N LYS A 47 14.51 0.09 15.97
CA LYS A 47 15.24 -1.08 15.46
C LYS A 47 14.99 -1.37 13.98
N VAL A 48 13.77 -1.11 13.50
CA VAL A 48 13.36 -1.40 12.12
C VAL A 48 12.83 -0.11 11.50
N LYS A 49 13.33 0.21 10.32
CA LYS A 49 12.92 1.36 9.52
C LYS A 49 12.63 0.82 8.13
N GLN A 50 11.38 0.89 7.70
CA GLN A 50 10.98 0.44 6.38
C GLN A 50 10.17 1.54 5.71
N TYR A 51 10.46 1.77 4.44
CA TYR A 51 9.63 2.59 3.57
C TYR A 51 8.86 1.63 2.66
N LEU A 52 7.59 1.94 2.42
CA LEU A 52 6.83 1.22 1.40
C LEU A 52 7.35 1.68 0.04
N GLU A 53 8.22 0.87 -0.55
CA GLU A 53 8.73 1.09 -1.90
C GLU A 53 7.71 0.65 -2.94
N ARG A 54 7.84 1.20 -4.15
CA ARG A 54 7.09 0.73 -5.31
C ARG A 54 7.52 -0.71 -5.62
N LEU A 55 6.55 -1.55 -5.95
CA LEU A 55 6.81 -2.91 -6.41
C LEU A 55 7.54 -2.88 -7.75
N LYS A 56 8.52 -3.75 -7.92
CA LYS A 56 9.08 -4.05 -9.23
C LYS A 56 8.08 -4.89 -10.01
N LYS A 57 8.16 -4.84 -11.35
CA LYS A 57 7.27 -5.58 -12.25
C LYS A 57 7.13 -7.07 -11.87
N TYR A 58 8.24 -7.73 -11.52
CA TYR A 58 8.24 -9.14 -11.16
C TYR A 58 7.54 -9.45 -9.82
N GLU A 59 7.31 -8.45 -8.97
CA GLU A 59 6.65 -8.60 -7.66
C GLU A 59 5.14 -8.39 -7.73
N ILE A 60 4.63 -7.82 -8.83
CA ILE A 60 3.22 -7.45 -8.98
C ILE A 60 2.31 -8.69 -9.00
N LEU A 61 2.73 -9.75 -9.69
CA LEU A 61 1.92 -10.97 -9.79
C LEU A 61 1.70 -11.59 -8.40
N ASP A 62 2.77 -11.77 -7.63
CA ASP A 62 2.74 -12.31 -6.28
C ASP A 62 1.94 -11.42 -5.34
N TYR A 63 2.08 -10.10 -5.48
CA TYR A 63 1.31 -9.13 -4.70
C TYR A 63 -0.19 -9.25 -4.96
N ILE A 64 -0.62 -9.28 -6.23
CA ILE A 64 -2.03 -9.44 -6.60
C ILE A 64 -2.55 -10.79 -6.11
N GLU A 65 -1.78 -11.87 -6.31
CA GLU A 65 -2.16 -13.21 -5.88
C GLU A 65 -2.37 -13.29 -4.36
N PHE A 66 -1.45 -12.73 -3.58
CA PHE A 66 -1.60 -12.60 -2.13
C PHE A 66 -2.90 -11.85 -1.77
N LYS A 67 -3.18 -10.73 -2.44
CA LYS A 67 -4.36 -9.90 -2.17
C LYS A 67 -5.68 -10.60 -2.47
N ILE A 68 -5.80 -11.26 -3.63
CA ILE A 68 -7.04 -11.95 -4.01
C ILE A 68 -7.27 -13.19 -3.13
N ARG A 69 -6.21 -13.91 -2.74
CA ARG A 69 -6.32 -15.04 -1.81
C ARG A 69 -6.76 -14.58 -0.41
N ALA A 70 -6.27 -13.43 0.05
CA ALA A 70 -6.65 -12.88 1.36
C ALA A 70 -8.15 -12.55 1.47
N VAL A 71 -8.82 -12.25 0.35
CA VAL A 71 -10.27 -11.99 0.31
C VAL A 71 -11.09 -13.25 -0.01
N GLY A 72 -10.47 -14.43 -0.03
CA GLY A 72 -11.14 -15.71 -0.22
C GLY A 72 -11.39 -16.11 -1.68
N TYR A 73 -10.66 -15.54 -2.64
CA TYR A 73 -10.74 -16.00 -4.03
C TYR A 73 -10.29 -17.47 -4.14
N VAL A 74 -11.25 -18.35 -4.40
CA VAL A 74 -11.08 -19.79 -4.60
C VAL A 74 -11.07 -20.20 -6.08
N GLY A 75 -11.08 -19.23 -6.99
CA GLY A 75 -10.89 -19.50 -8.41
C GLY A 75 -9.50 -20.06 -8.71
N GLY A 76 -9.32 -20.49 -9.96
CA GLY A 76 -8.09 -21.12 -10.44
C GLY A 76 -6.92 -20.14 -10.50
N ASP A 77 -6.52 -19.78 -11.71
CA ASP A 77 -5.42 -18.85 -11.93
C ASP A 77 -5.79 -17.41 -11.54
N ASN A 78 -4.74 -16.63 -11.25
CA ASN A 78 -4.85 -15.19 -11.04
C ASN A 78 -5.39 -14.52 -12.33
N PRO A 79 -6.54 -13.81 -12.26
CA PRO A 79 -7.17 -13.21 -13.44
C PRO A 79 -6.32 -12.12 -14.12
N PHE A 80 -5.30 -11.59 -13.42
CA PHE A 80 -4.41 -10.55 -13.93
C PHE A 80 -3.06 -11.08 -14.43
N ARG A 81 -2.85 -12.40 -14.49
CA ARG A 81 -1.57 -13.01 -14.86
C ARG A 81 -1.03 -12.50 -16.20
N ASP A 82 -1.92 -12.31 -17.17
CA ASP A 82 -1.55 -11.89 -18.53
C ASP A 82 -1.47 -10.37 -18.71
N HIS A 83 -1.76 -9.60 -17.65
CA HIS A 83 -1.89 -8.13 -17.68
C HIS A 83 -0.83 -7.40 -16.83
N ILE A 84 0.18 -8.13 -16.34
CA ILE A 84 1.20 -7.58 -15.44
C ILE A 84 1.99 -6.44 -16.08
N GLU A 85 2.20 -6.49 -17.41
CA GLU A 85 2.88 -5.40 -18.10
C GLU A 85 2.04 -4.14 -18.16
N GLU A 86 0.78 -4.26 -18.57
CA GLU A 86 -0.19 -3.17 -18.63
C GLU A 86 -0.36 -2.52 -17.25
N ILE A 87 -0.48 -3.32 -16.20
CA ILE A 87 -0.57 -2.85 -14.81
C ILE A 87 0.73 -2.16 -14.38
N TYR A 88 1.90 -2.72 -14.67
CA TYR A 88 3.18 -2.09 -14.30
C TYR A 88 3.37 -0.75 -15.02
N GLU A 89 3.07 -0.68 -16.31
CA GLU A 89 3.22 0.54 -17.09
C GLU A 89 2.28 1.66 -16.61
N ALA A 90 1.03 1.33 -16.29
CA ALA A 90 0.07 2.30 -15.77
C ALA A 90 0.41 2.76 -14.34
N THR A 91 0.93 1.86 -13.49
CA THR A 91 1.04 2.13 -12.05
C THR A 91 2.45 2.49 -11.59
N LYS A 92 3.46 2.11 -12.39
CA LYS A 92 4.89 2.11 -12.03
C LYS A 92 5.12 1.52 -10.64
N GLY A 93 4.44 0.41 -10.34
CA GLY A 93 4.62 -0.34 -9.09
C GLY A 93 3.96 0.25 -7.85
N MET A 94 3.18 1.34 -7.98
CA MET A 94 2.50 1.92 -6.82
C MET A 94 1.36 1.00 -6.37
N GLN A 95 1.52 0.35 -5.21
CA GLN A 95 0.57 -0.63 -4.67
C GLN A 95 -0.89 -0.13 -4.63
N ARG A 96 -1.10 1.13 -4.22
CA ARG A 96 -2.43 1.75 -4.19
C ARG A 96 -3.05 1.83 -5.60
N LEU A 97 -2.26 2.24 -6.58
CA LEU A 97 -2.71 2.38 -7.96
C LEU A 97 -2.96 1.02 -8.62
N ILE A 98 -2.12 0.02 -8.31
CA ILE A 98 -2.36 -1.39 -8.71
C ILE A 98 -3.72 -1.85 -8.21
N ASN A 99 -4.03 -1.64 -6.92
CA ASN A 99 -5.32 -2.05 -6.36
C ASN A 99 -6.48 -1.37 -7.09
N ASN A 100 -6.41 -0.05 -7.28
CA ASN A 100 -7.46 0.71 -7.94
C ASN A 100 -7.70 0.24 -9.38
N VAL A 101 -6.63 -0.03 -10.11
CA VAL A 101 -6.68 -0.51 -11.50
C VAL A 101 -7.27 -1.92 -11.58
N CYS A 102 -6.91 -2.82 -10.66
CA CYS A 102 -7.50 -4.15 -10.58
C CYS A 102 -8.98 -4.10 -10.20
N GLU A 103 -9.37 -3.24 -9.26
CA GLU A 103 -10.76 -3.04 -8.85
C GLU A 103 -11.61 -2.53 -10.02
N ALA A 104 -11.16 -1.47 -10.71
CA ALA A 104 -11.86 -0.94 -11.88
C ALA A 104 -11.99 -1.98 -13.03
N ALA A 105 -10.96 -2.81 -13.24
CA ALA A 105 -11.03 -3.89 -14.22
C ALA A 105 -12.04 -4.98 -13.84
N ILE A 106 -12.16 -5.31 -12.54
CA ILE A 106 -13.18 -6.25 -12.04
C ILE A 106 -14.58 -5.67 -12.24
N ASP A 107 -14.78 -4.38 -11.95
CA ASP A 107 -16.05 -3.70 -12.15
C ASP A 107 -16.45 -3.69 -13.64
N CYS A 108 -15.52 -3.34 -14.53
CA CYS A 108 -15.73 -3.40 -15.98
C CYS A 108 -16.10 -4.81 -16.46
N ALA A 109 -15.47 -5.85 -15.89
CA ALA A 109 -15.79 -7.24 -16.23
C ALA A 109 -17.21 -7.62 -15.76
N ALA A 110 -17.60 -7.17 -14.57
CA ALA A 110 -18.93 -7.39 -14.02
C ALA A 110 -20.02 -6.71 -14.88
N ASP A 111 -19.77 -5.49 -15.37
CA ASP A 111 -20.66 -4.79 -16.30
C ASP A 111 -20.85 -5.56 -17.62
N GLU A 112 -19.81 -6.25 -18.08
CA GLU A 112 -19.83 -7.12 -19.26
C GLU A 112 -20.34 -8.55 -18.96
N ASN A 113 -20.80 -8.82 -17.74
CA ASN A 113 -21.24 -10.15 -17.26
C ASN A 113 -20.18 -11.26 -17.49
N THR A 114 -18.90 -10.92 -17.37
CA THR A 114 -17.79 -11.86 -17.50
C THR A 114 -16.92 -11.87 -16.25
N THR A 115 -16.27 -13.00 -15.99
CA THR A 115 -15.26 -13.14 -14.93
C THR A 115 -13.83 -13.14 -15.48
N ILE A 116 -13.67 -13.00 -16.80
CA ILE A 116 -12.38 -13.01 -17.48
C ILE A 116 -11.96 -11.57 -17.74
N ILE A 117 -10.79 -11.20 -17.24
CA ILE A 117 -10.18 -9.91 -17.56
C ILE A 117 -9.49 -10.04 -18.92
N THR A 118 -10.09 -9.43 -19.95
CA THR A 118 -9.46 -9.32 -21.28
C THR A 118 -8.59 -8.06 -21.35
N LYS A 119 -7.82 -7.91 -22.44
CA LYS A 119 -7.01 -6.69 -22.65
C LYS A 119 -7.87 -5.45 -22.76
N GLU A 120 -9.05 -5.58 -23.37
CA GLU A 120 -10.02 -4.48 -23.52
C GLU A 120 -10.57 -4.04 -22.15
N ILE A 121 -10.95 -4.99 -21.29
CA ILE A 121 -11.42 -4.72 -19.92
C ILE A 121 -10.30 -4.07 -19.10
N MET A 122 -9.07 -4.61 -19.20
CA MET A 122 -7.91 -4.05 -18.50
C MET A 122 -7.64 -2.61 -18.95
N ALA A 123 -7.70 -2.33 -20.25
CA ALA A 123 -7.52 -0.98 -20.79
C ALA A 123 -8.60 -0.01 -20.29
N LYS A 124 -9.86 -0.42 -20.25
CA LYS A 124 -10.97 0.38 -19.69
C LYS A 124 -10.74 0.71 -18.22
N GLY A 125 -10.38 -0.28 -17.41
CA GLY A 125 -10.10 -0.09 -15.98
C GLY A 125 -8.92 0.86 -15.74
N ILE A 126 -7.86 0.78 -16.56
CA ILE A 126 -6.73 1.72 -16.51
C ILE A 126 -7.20 3.13 -16.88
N GLU A 127 -7.94 3.29 -17.97
CA GLU A 127 -8.44 4.59 -18.44
C GLU A 127 -9.30 5.28 -17.38
N GLU A 128 -10.18 4.52 -16.71
CA GLU A 128 -11.04 5.05 -15.66
C GLU A 128 -10.24 5.64 -14.48
N ILE A 129 -9.20 4.93 -14.04
CA ILE A 129 -8.37 5.38 -12.92
C ILE A 129 -7.49 6.56 -13.31
N LEU A 130 -6.91 6.56 -14.52
CA LEU A 130 -6.10 7.67 -15.01
C LEU A 130 -6.94 8.95 -15.18
N ARG A 131 -8.19 8.83 -15.67
CA ARG A 131 -9.12 9.96 -15.75
C ARG A 131 -9.45 10.53 -14.37
N LYS A 132 -9.60 9.69 -13.35
CA LYS A 132 -9.84 10.13 -11.97
C LYS A 132 -8.61 10.81 -11.36
N GLU A 133 -7.39 10.31 -11.58
CA GLU A 133 -6.18 10.94 -11.05
C GLU A 133 -5.82 12.27 -11.76
N GLU A 134 -6.10 12.42 -13.07
CA GLU A 134 -5.96 13.71 -13.77
C GLU A 134 -6.87 14.81 -13.19
N TRP A 135 -8.08 14.43 -12.74
CA TRP A 135 -9.00 15.35 -12.06
C TRP A 135 -8.43 15.82 -10.69
N TYR A 136 -7.78 14.93 -9.93
CA TYR A 136 -7.13 15.29 -8.66
C TYR A 136 -5.91 16.22 -8.83
N ILE A 137 -5.23 16.20 -9.99
CA ILE A 137 -4.07 17.07 -10.27
C ILE A 137 -4.50 18.44 -10.82
N THR A 138 -5.65 18.54 -11.49
CA THR A 138 -6.12 19.78 -12.13
C THR A 138 -7.04 20.62 -11.25
N GLU A 139 -7.70 20.04 -10.25
CA GLU A 139 -8.58 20.76 -9.30
C GLU A 139 -8.07 20.77 -7.84
N GLY A 140 -6.81 20.39 -7.58
CA GLY A 140 -6.19 20.30 -6.25
C GLY A 140 -5.23 21.45 -5.90
#